data_AF-A0A346QWA9-F1
#
_entry.id   AF-A0A346QWA9-F1
#
_cell.length_a   1.000
_cell.length_b   1.000
_cell.length_c   1.000
_cell.angle_alpha   90.00
_cell.angle_beta   90.00
_cell.angle_gamma   90.00
#
_symmetry.space_group_name_H-M   'P 1'
#
loop_
_entity.id
_entity.type
_entity.pdbx_description
1 polymer ?
#
loop_
_entity_poly.entity_id
_entity_poly.type
_entity_poly.pdbx_seq_one_letter_code
_entity_poly.pdbx_strand_id
1 'polypeptide(L)'
;MLLKKTLLIISALLFLGVSGLWAGDVASFVDLGFSPDGRIYMFGQYGVLSPSLKPWAEIFVVDMNTNNFVRDGKSSVTENTPINHGQDGSGTFYRLVSSNSALAARHGINFQNQGMPLYISRDENPPANGETINFRDFISGKSYRAELVPYVEGSGKNVKSAFYIKLESRTQSGQLKKYTIGAPQLRRPGIATYNIKRVLIDPSGESIIFVIEMKRVAENGFDIRYMVEAQRL
;
A
#
# COMPACT_ATOMS: atom_id res chain seq x y z
N MET A 1 3.40 -21.12 -52.57
CA MET A 1 3.36 -22.02 -51.38
C MET A 1 4.17 -21.49 -50.19
N LEU A 2 5.30 -20.79 -50.40
CA LEU A 2 6.09 -20.18 -49.30
C LEU A 2 5.32 -19.09 -48.53
N LEU A 3 4.59 -18.20 -49.22
CA LEU A 3 3.85 -17.09 -48.57
C LEU A 3 2.81 -17.57 -47.53
N LYS A 4 2.14 -18.70 -47.78
CA LYS A 4 1.18 -19.31 -46.85
C LYS A 4 1.85 -19.91 -45.61
N LYS A 5 3.07 -20.45 -45.75
CA LYS A 5 3.86 -20.99 -44.64
C LYS A 5 4.40 -19.87 -43.75
N THR A 6 4.86 -18.77 -44.35
CA THR A 6 5.32 -17.58 -43.61
C THR A 6 4.19 -16.94 -42.80
N LEU A 7 2.97 -16.85 -43.37
CA LEU A 7 1.79 -16.31 -42.68
C LEU A 7 1.38 -17.18 -41.48
N LEU A 8 1.45 -18.51 -41.62
CA LEU A 8 1.17 -19.47 -40.53
C LEU A 8 2.20 -19.37 -39.39
N ILE A 9 3.48 -19.17 -39.72
CA ILE A 9 4.55 -19.00 -38.74
C ILE A 9 4.42 -17.67 -38.00
N ILE A 10 4.10 -16.58 -38.70
CA ILE A 10 3.83 -15.27 -38.09
C ILE A 10 2.60 -15.33 -37.17
N SER A 11 1.53 -16.01 -37.60
CA SER A 11 0.35 -16.23 -36.76
C SER A 11 0.66 -17.05 -35.51
N ALA A 12 1.51 -18.08 -35.61
CA ALA A 12 1.93 -18.88 -34.47
C ALA A 12 2.82 -18.08 -33.49
N LEU A 13 3.70 -17.21 -34.01
CA LEU A 13 4.53 -16.30 -33.21
C LEU A 13 3.71 -15.21 -32.50
N LEU A 14 2.65 -14.70 -33.14
CA LEU A 14 1.71 -13.74 -32.52
C LEU A 14 0.91 -14.37 -31.38
N PHE A 15 0.56 -15.65 -31.46
CA PHE A 15 -0.13 -16.37 -30.37
C PHE A 15 0.80 -16.71 -29.19
N LEU A 16 2.11 -16.87 -29.41
CA LEU A 16 3.10 -17.14 -28.36
C LEU A 16 3.44 -15.89 -27.52
N GLY A 17 3.07 -14.69 -27.96
CA GLY A 17 3.35 -13.44 -27.24
C GLY A 17 2.29 -13.02 -26.21
N VAL A 18 1.20 -13.78 -26.02
CA VAL A 18 0.06 -13.38 -25.16
C VAL A 18 0.09 -14.02 -23.77
N SER A 19 1.09 -14.85 -23.46
CA SER A 19 1.18 -15.51 -22.16
C SER A 19 1.67 -14.55 -21.06
N GLY A 20 0.74 -14.07 -20.23
CA GLY A 20 1.02 -13.60 -18.87
C GLY A 20 0.74 -12.13 -18.57
N LEU A 21 -0.33 -11.53 -19.11
CA LEU A 21 -0.89 -10.34 -18.45
C LEU A 21 -1.62 -10.83 -17.18
N TRP A 22 -0.92 -10.81 -16.04
CA TRP A 22 -1.54 -11.03 -14.74
C TRP A 22 -2.51 -9.87 -14.49
N ALA A 23 -3.80 -10.10 -14.78
CA ALA A 23 -4.88 -9.15 -14.58
C ALA A 23 -5.24 -9.04 -13.09
N GLY A 24 -4.30 -8.55 -12.29
CA GLY A 24 -4.50 -8.26 -10.87
C GLY A 24 -5.23 -6.93 -10.66
N ASP A 25 -6.11 -6.87 -9.67
CA ASP A 25 -6.71 -5.60 -9.22
C ASP A 25 -5.64 -4.80 -8.45
N VAL A 26 -5.21 -3.66 -9.01
CA VAL A 26 -4.27 -2.76 -8.36
C VAL A 26 -5.03 -1.65 -7.65
N ALA A 27 -5.01 -1.66 -6.33
CA ALA A 27 -5.59 -0.57 -5.55
C ALA A 27 -4.88 0.76 -5.84
N SER A 28 -5.59 1.87 -5.65
CA SER A 28 -5.06 3.23 -5.56
C SER A 28 -5.01 3.64 -4.10
N PHE A 29 -3.86 4.10 -3.61
CA PHE A 29 -3.70 4.62 -2.25
C PHE A 29 -4.00 6.13 -2.18
N VAL A 30 -4.71 6.55 -1.13
CA VAL A 30 -5.05 7.96 -0.88
C VAL A 30 -4.64 8.35 0.54
N ASP A 31 -3.79 9.37 0.66
CA ASP A 31 -3.52 10.06 1.92
C ASP A 31 -4.71 10.99 2.22
N LEU A 32 -5.41 10.75 3.34
CA LEU A 32 -6.57 11.56 3.77
C LEU A 32 -6.21 12.54 4.89
N GLY A 33 -4.94 12.62 5.28
CA GLY A 33 -4.40 13.60 6.19
C GLY A 33 -4.38 13.19 7.67
N PHE A 34 -3.84 14.11 8.45
CA PHE A 34 -3.59 13.96 9.88
C PHE A 34 -4.52 14.83 10.71
N SER A 35 -4.73 14.46 11.97
CA SER A 35 -5.19 15.39 13.00
C SER A 35 -4.18 16.52 13.21
N PRO A 36 -4.58 17.72 13.66
CA PRO A 36 -3.67 18.85 13.87
C PRO A 36 -2.47 18.56 14.78
N ASP A 37 -2.64 17.63 15.73
CA ASP A 37 -1.60 17.21 16.68
C ASP A 37 -0.76 16.01 16.19
N GLY A 38 -1.00 15.54 14.96
CA GLY A 38 -0.29 14.43 14.34
C GLY A 38 -0.54 13.06 14.98
N ARG A 39 -1.48 12.94 15.94
CA ARG A 39 -1.73 11.68 16.66
C ARG A 39 -2.57 10.69 15.89
N ILE A 40 -3.46 11.17 15.03
CA ILE A 40 -4.35 10.34 14.24
C ILE A 40 -4.05 10.57 12.76
N TYR A 41 -3.93 9.48 12.03
CA TYR A 41 -3.73 9.49 10.58
C TYR A 41 -4.88 8.77 9.89
N MET A 42 -5.40 9.34 8.81
CA MET A 42 -6.41 8.72 7.98
C MET A 42 -5.85 8.47 6.58
N PHE A 43 -6.09 7.27 6.06
CA PHE A 43 -5.81 6.95 4.67
C PHE A 43 -6.93 6.09 4.10
N GLY A 44 -6.93 5.94 2.79
CA GLY A 44 -7.84 5.05 2.12
C GLY A 44 -7.21 4.38 0.91
N GLN A 45 -7.97 3.46 0.36
CA GLN A 45 -7.64 2.82 -0.90
C GLN A 45 -8.90 2.45 -1.66
N TYR A 46 -8.80 2.36 -2.97
CA TYR A 46 -9.91 1.94 -3.82
C TYR A 46 -9.42 1.24 -5.06
N GLY A 47 -10.28 0.45 -5.69
CA GLY A 47 -9.95 -0.31 -6.88
C GLY A 47 -11.17 -0.90 -7.55
N VAL A 48 -10.93 -1.86 -8.44
CA VAL A 48 -11.98 -2.54 -9.20
C VAL A 48 -11.67 -4.03 -9.23
N LEU A 49 -12.59 -4.85 -8.71
CA LEU A 49 -12.40 -6.29 -8.61
C LEU A 49 -12.39 -6.95 -9.99
N SER A 50 -11.28 -7.59 -10.35
CA SER A 50 -11.18 -8.45 -11.54
C SER A 50 -11.75 -9.85 -11.26
N PRO A 51 -12.55 -10.46 -12.16
CA PRO A 51 -13.07 -9.94 -13.44
C PRO A 51 -14.45 -9.28 -13.33
N SER A 52 -15.05 -9.21 -12.13
CA SER A 52 -16.43 -8.74 -11.94
C SER A 52 -16.68 -7.27 -12.27
N LEU A 53 -15.61 -6.48 -12.39
CA LEU A 53 -15.61 -5.04 -12.57
C LEU A 53 -16.38 -4.28 -11.49
N LYS A 54 -16.56 -4.87 -10.31
CA LYS A 54 -17.21 -4.22 -9.17
C LYS A 54 -16.23 -3.28 -8.47
N PRO A 55 -16.53 -1.98 -8.36
CA PRO A 55 -15.68 -1.05 -7.64
C PRO A 55 -15.79 -1.28 -6.13
N TRP A 56 -14.69 -1.05 -5.44
CA TRP A 56 -14.59 -1.18 -3.99
C TRP A 56 -13.72 -0.08 -3.40
N ALA A 57 -13.91 0.19 -2.12
CA ALA A 57 -13.11 1.16 -1.37
C ALA A 57 -12.98 0.76 0.10
N GLU A 58 -11.89 1.19 0.70
CA GLU A 58 -11.60 1.06 2.12
C GLU A 58 -11.04 2.35 2.68
N ILE A 59 -11.35 2.63 3.94
CA ILE A 59 -10.75 3.71 4.72
C ILE A 59 -10.26 3.16 6.06
N PHE A 60 -9.20 3.77 6.55
CA PHE A 60 -8.52 3.38 7.76
C PHE A 60 -8.15 4.62 8.56
N VAL A 61 -8.35 4.55 9.87
CA VAL A 61 -7.98 5.59 10.84
C VAL A 61 -7.05 4.96 11.87
N VAL A 62 -5.83 5.47 11.94
CA VAL A 62 -4.71 4.90 12.69
C VAL A 62 -4.30 5.84 13.80
N ASP A 63 -4.13 5.30 15.00
CA ASP A 63 -3.44 5.95 16.11
C ASP A 63 -1.94 5.79 15.92
N MET A 64 -1.25 6.92 15.79
CA MET A 64 0.18 7.00 15.43
C MET A 64 1.11 6.61 16.58
N ASN A 65 0.63 6.63 17.82
CA ASN A 65 1.44 6.25 18.98
C ASN A 65 1.44 4.73 19.18
N THR A 66 0.29 4.11 18.96
CA THR A 66 0.11 2.67 19.16
C THR A 66 0.29 1.86 17.88
N ASN A 67 0.33 2.52 16.72
CA ASN A 67 0.36 1.88 15.41
C ASN A 67 -0.78 0.86 15.24
N ASN A 68 -1.98 1.25 15.69
CA ASN A 68 -3.18 0.44 15.62
C ASN A 68 -4.33 1.26 15.07
N PHE A 69 -5.35 0.58 14.54
CA PHE A 69 -6.59 1.27 14.17
C PHE A 69 -7.31 1.77 15.42
N VAL A 70 -7.88 2.98 15.34
CA VAL A 70 -8.80 3.46 16.36
C VAL A 70 -10.08 2.61 16.37
N ARG A 71 -10.88 2.73 17.43
CA ARG A 71 -12.20 2.08 17.48
C ARG A 71 -13.06 2.55 16.30
N ASP A 72 -13.68 1.59 15.59
CA ASP A 72 -14.45 1.83 14.37
C ASP A 72 -13.64 2.45 13.22
N GLY A 73 -12.29 2.46 13.34
CA GLY A 73 -11.36 3.06 12.39
C GLY A 73 -11.13 2.26 11.11
N LYS A 74 -12.04 1.34 10.77
CA LYS A 74 -11.99 0.55 9.53
C LYS A 74 -13.36 0.56 8.89
N SER A 75 -13.44 0.95 7.63
CA SER A 75 -14.67 0.81 6.85
C SER A 75 -14.34 0.36 5.44
N SER A 76 -15.19 -0.51 4.89
CA SER A 76 -15.01 -1.12 3.58
C SER A 76 -16.36 -1.19 2.88
N VAL A 77 -16.36 -1.04 1.57
CA VAL A 77 -17.55 -1.23 0.75
C VAL A 77 -17.18 -1.73 -0.63
N THR A 78 -18.00 -2.63 -1.17
CA THR A 78 -17.94 -3.13 -2.54
C THR A 78 -19.32 -2.92 -3.16
N GLU A 79 -19.38 -2.28 -4.32
CA GLU A 79 -20.65 -2.08 -5.01
C GLU A 79 -21.15 -3.38 -5.65
N ASN A 80 -22.47 -3.50 -5.77
CA ASN A 80 -23.07 -4.64 -6.46
C ASN A 80 -23.08 -4.48 -7.98
N THR A 81 -22.98 -3.25 -8.46
CA THR A 81 -23.04 -2.91 -9.89
C THR A 81 -21.63 -2.73 -10.44
N PRO A 82 -21.29 -3.37 -11.58
CA PRO A 82 -20.02 -3.15 -12.26
C PRO A 82 -19.85 -1.69 -12.72
N ILE A 83 -18.60 -1.26 -12.87
CA ILE A 83 -18.27 0.00 -13.53
C ILE A 83 -18.55 -0.07 -15.04
N ASN A 84 -18.84 1.08 -15.64
CA ASN A 84 -18.86 1.26 -17.09
C ASN A 84 -17.48 1.68 -17.61
N HIS A 85 -17.29 1.64 -18.94
CA HIS A 85 -16.08 2.15 -19.58
C HIS A 85 -15.83 3.63 -19.21
N GLY A 86 -14.59 3.93 -18.83
CA GLY A 86 -14.17 5.26 -18.40
C GLY A 86 -14.43 5.58 -16.92
N GLN A 87 -15.07 4.67 -16.17
CA GLN A 87 -15.19 4.76 -14.72
C GLN A 87 -14.07 3.98 -14.02
N ASP A 88 -13.77 4.36 -12.78
CA ASP A 88 -12.87 3.65 -11.87
C ASP A 88 -13.54 3.48 -10.49
N GLY A 89 -12.77 3.01 -9.50
CA GLY A 89 -13.27 2.85 -8.12
C GLY A 89 -13.43 4.16 -7.33
N SER A 90 -13.04 5.33 -7.88
CA SER A 90 -12.99 6.59 -7.13
C SER A 90 -14.38 7.07 -6.67
N GLY A 91 -15.44 6.83 -7.44
CA GLY A 91 -16.80 7.18 -7.06
C GLY A 91 -17.24 6.47 -5.77
N THR A 92 -16.93 5.18 -5.66
CA THR A 92 -17.18 4.38 -4.45
C THR A 92 -16.35 4.89 -3.27
N PHE A 93 -15.11 5.32 -3.53
CA PHE A 93 -14.25 5.94 -2.52
C PHE A 93 -14.82 7.25 -1.98
N TYR A 94 -15.21 8.19 -2.85
CA TYR A 94 -15.77 9.47 -2.42
C TYR A 94 -17.07 9.28 -1.62
N ARG A 95 -17.90 8.31 -2.02
CA ARG A 95 -19.09 7.92 -1.26
C ARG A 95 -18.72 7.41 0.14
N LEU A 96 -17.72 6.54 0.24
CA LEU A 96 -17.26 6.00 1.53
C LEU A 96 -16.68 7.08 2.44
N VAL A 97 -15.88 8.01 1.91
CA VAL A 97 -15.36 9.18 2.64
C VAL A 97 -16.51 10.04 3.16
N SER A 98 -17.50 10.36 2.30
CA SER A 98 -18.68 11.14 2.69
C SER A 98 -19.46 10.48 3.83
N SER A 99 -19.70 9.16 3.75
CA SER A 99 -20.40 8.39 4.79
C SER A 99 -19.64 8.32 6.11
N ASN A 100 -18.33 8.57 6.10
CA ASN A 100 -17.46 8.53 7.28
C ASN A 100 -16.98 9.91 7.75
N SER A 101 -17.58 10.98 7.23
CA SER A 101 -17.29 12.36 7.64
C SER A 101 -17.40 12.58 9.15
N ALA A 102 -18.39 11.98 9.81
CA ALA A 102 -18.54 12.06 11.27
C ALA A 102 -17.39 11.40 12.03
N LEU A 103 -16.84 10.28 11.53
CA LEU A 103 -15.67 9.62 12.11
C LEU A 103 -14.43 10.50 11.94
N ALA A 104 -14.21 11.02 10.73
CA ALA A 104 -13.12 11.94 10.44
C ALA A 104 -13.17 13.20 11.34
N ALA A 105 -14.36 13.79 11.49
CA ALA A 105 -14.58 14.95 12.36
C ALA A 105 -14.30 14.64 13.84
N ARG A 106 -14.72 13.46 14.33
CA ARG A 106 -14.47 13.02 15.71
C ARG A 106 -12.99 12.98 16.07
N HIS A 107 -12.14 12.60 15.11
CA HIS A 107 -10.69 12.53 15.27
C HIS A 107 -9.97 13.77 14.76
N GLY A 108 -10.71 14.80 14.35
CA GLY A 108 -10.15 16.06 13.86
C GLY A 108 -9.31 15.91 12.58
N ILE A 109 -9.61 14.93 11.73
CA ILE A 109 -8.85 14.72 10.49
C ILE A 109 -8.96 15.96 9.59
N ASN A 110 -7.81 16.52 9.23
CA ASN A 110 -7.72 17.60 8.25
C ASN A 110 -7.21 17.04 6.91
N PHE A 111 -8.10 16.96 5.92
CA PHE A 111 -7.79 16.44 4.59
C PHE A 111 -6.75 17.24 3.80
N GLN A 112 -6.43 18.47 4.23
CA GLN A 112 -5.36 19.28 3.65
C GLN A 112 -4.01 19.08 4.37
N ASN A 113 -4.03 18.47 5.55
CA ASN A 113 -2.85 18.25 6.38
C ASN A 113 -2.24 16.88 6.07
N GLN A 114 -1.73 16.70 4.84
CA GLN A 114 -1.16 15.45 4.34
C GLN A 114 0.32 15.29 4.69
N GLY A 115 0.81 14.05 4.67
CA GLY A 115 2.21 13.75 4.96
C GLY A 115 3.15 14.14 3.81
N MET A 116 4.34 14.62 4.13
CA MET A 116 5.35 14.91 3.11
C MET A 116 6.05 13.61 2.68
N PRO A 117 6.04 13.26 1.38
CA PRO A 117 6.73 12.06 0.91
C PRO A 117 8.25 12.23 0.97
N LEU A 118 8.92 11.32 1.67
CA LEU A 118 10.38 11.19 1.72
C LEU A 118 10.92 10.14 0.75
N TYR A 119 10.10 9.15 0.41
CA TYR A 119 10.42 8.09 -0.53
C TYR A 119 9.19 7.67 -1.32
N ILE A 120 9.38 7.38 -2.60
CA ILE A 120 8.39 6.74 -3.47
C ILE A 120 9.14 5.66 -4.26
N SER A 121 8.68 4.42 -4.16
CA SER A 121 9.28 3.30 -4.90
C SER A 121 9.03 3.46 -6.39
N ARG A 122 10.07 3.20 -7.18
CA ARG A 122 10.00 3.11 -8.65
C ARG A 122 9.93 1.66 -9.13
N ASP A 123 10.09 0.71 -8.21
CA ASP A 123 10.17 -0.71 -8.55
C ASP A 123 8.78 -1.35 -8.46
N GLU A 124 8.33 -1.90 -9.57
CA GLU A 124 7.08 -2.66 -9.66
C GLU A 124 7.28 -4.13 -9.23
N ASN A 125 8.53 -4.62 -9.25
CA ASN A 125 8.91 -5.99 -8.91
C ASN A 125 10.06 -6.03 -7.88
N PRO A 126 9.86 -5.42 -6.70
CA PRO A 126 10.86 -5.43 -5.64
C PRO A 126 11.19 -6.86 -5.18
N PRO A 127 12.37 -7.08 -4.57
CA PRO A 127 12.86 -8.40 -4.22
C PRO A 127 11.93 -9.09 -3.20
N ALA A 128 11.58 -10.35 -3.47
CA ALA A 128 10.71 -11.14 -2.59
C ALA A 128 11.30 -11.39 -1.18
N ASN A 129 12.63 -11.24 -1.03
CA ASN A 129 13.36 -11.56 0.20
C ASN A 129 13.64 -10.34 1.09
N GLY A 130 12.92 -9.23 0.86
CA GLY A 130 13.08 -7.99 1.61
C GLY A 130 13.77 -6.90 0.81
N GLU A 131 13.66 -5.68 1.32
CA GLU A 131 14.10 -4.46 0.65
C GLU A 131 14.85 -3.58 1.66
N THR A 132 15.96 -2.98 1.24
CA THR A 132 16.61 -1.90 1.97
C THR A 132 16.51 -0.62 1.16
N ILE A 133 15.91 0.41 1.76
CA ILE A 133 15.80 1.74 1.16
C ILE A 133 16.55 2.76 2.01
N ASN A 134 17.09 3.77 1.35
CA ASN A 134 17.70 4.93 2.00
C ASN A 134 16.98 6.18 1.50
N PHE A 135 16.62 7.07 2.42
CA PHE A 135 15.93 8.32 2.09
C PHE A 135 16.30 9.41 3.09
N ARG A 136 15.93 10.66 2.79
CA ARG A 136 16.34 11.84 3.56
C ARG A 136 15.15 12.78 3.69
N ASP A 137 15.01 13.34 4.88
CA ASP A 137 14.22 14.55 5.08
C ASP A 137 15.13 15.76 4.82
N PHE A 138 14.86 16.48 3.74
CA PHE A 138 15.63 17.65 3.34
C PHE A 138 15.34 18.88 4.21
N ILE A 139 14.21 18.92 4.93
CA ILE A 139 13.84 20.02 5.82
C ILE A 139 14.64 19.90 7.12
N SER A 140 14.59 18.75 7.79
CA SER A 140 15.32 18.55 9.06
C SER A 140 16.78 18.11 8.88
N GLY A 141 17.18 17.73 7.66
CA GLY A 141 18.51 17.20 7.36
C GLY A 141 18.74 15.75 7.83
N LYS A 142 17.73 15.10 8.44
CA LYS A 142 17.82 13.70 8.91
C LYS A 142 17.92 12.73 7.73
N SER A 143 18.78 11.73 7.85
CA SER A 143 18.88 10.61 6.90
C SER A 143 18.37 9.33 7.53
N TYR A 144 17.75 8.48 6.72
CA TYR A 144 17.14 7.24 7.15
C TYR A 144 17.60 6.05 6.32
N ARG A 145 17.75 4.90 6.98
CA ARG A 145 17.87 3.58 6.35
C ARG A 145 16.76 2.69 6.88
N ALA A 146 15.91 2.18 6.01
CA ALA A 146 14.85 1.25 6.37
C ALA A 146 15.08 -0.11 5.69
N GLU A 147 14.95 -1.18 6.46
CA GLU A 147 15.07 -2.56 5.99
C GLU A 147 13.78 -3.31 6.30
N LEU A 148 13.02 -3.68 5.27
CA LEU A 148 11.85 -4.55 5.38
C LEU A 148 12.32 -5.99 5.44
N VAL A 149 12.01 -6.67 6.54
CA VAL A 149 12.37 -8.07 6.78
C VAL A 149 11.10 -8.90 6.71
N PRO A 150 10.85 -9.62 5.60
CA PRO A 150 9.66 -10.45 5.47
C PRO A 150 9.88 -11.81 6.14
N TYR A 151 8.78 -12.43 6.53
CA TYR A 151 8.69 -13.86 6.82
C TYR A 151 7.55 -14.43 6.00
N VAL A 152 7.81 -15.50 5.25
CA VAL A 152 6.82 -16.17 4.43
C VAL A 152 6.82 -17.66 4.76
N GLU A 153 5.64 -18.22 4.98
CA GLU A 153 5.41 -19.65 5.18
C GLU A 153 4.35 -20.14 4.19
N GLY A 154 4.51 -21.38 3.71
CA GLY A 154 3.60 -21.98 2.74
C GLY A 154 3.70 -21.36 1.34
N SER A 155 2.75 -21.72 0.47
CA SER A 155 2.70 -21.26 -0.92
C SER A 155 1.27 -21.30 -1.47
N GLY A 156 1.02 -20.62 -2.58
CA GLY A 156 -0.28 -20.55 -3.24
C GLY A 156 -1.38 -20.07 -2.28
N LYS A 157 -2.52 -20.75 -2.26
CA LYS A 157 -3.67 -20.41 -1.41
C LYS A 157 -3.39 -20.53 0.10
N ASN A 158 -2.35 -21.27 0.48
CA ASN A 158 -1.98 -21.51 1.87
C ASN A 158 -0.85 -20.61 2.36
N VAL A 159 -0.38 -19.66 1.53
CA VAL A 159 0.67 -18.74 1.93
C VAL A 159 0.22 -17.91 3.13
N LYS A 160 1.12 -17.72 4.09
CA LYS A 160 0.95 -16.74 5.17
C LYS A 160 2.25 -15.98 5.30
N SER A 161 2.16 -14.70 5.60
CA SER A 161 3.35 -13.88 5.74
C SER A 161 3.21 -12.82 6.81
N ALA A 162 4.33 -12.45 7.40
CA ALA A 162 4.46 -11.29 8.28
C ALA A 162 5.69 -10.48 7.82
N PHE A 163 5.87 -9.32 8.41
CA PHE A 163 7.09 -8.55 8.25
C PHE A 163 7.31 -7.67 9.47
N TYR A 164 8.51 -7.10 9.55
CA TYR A 164 8.80 -5.94 10.36
C TYR A 164 9.81 -5.07 9.61
N ILE A 165 9.93 -3.80 10.02
CA ILE A 165 10.86 -2.85 9.43
C ILE A 165 11.87 -2.45 10.50
N LYS A 166 13.16 -2.58 10.18
CA LYS A 166 14.23 -1.95 10.97
C LYS A 166 14.45 -0.56 10.40
N LEU A 167 14.23 0.47 11.21
CA LEU A 167 14.49 1.85 10.83
C LEU A 167 15.69 2.39 11.60
N GLU A 168 16.65 2.94 10.89
CA GLU A 168 17.74 3.74 11.43
C GLU A 168 17.53 5.19 11.03
N SER A 169 17.44 6.09 12.03
CA SER A 169 17.33 7.54 11.83
C SER A 169 18.60 8.21 12.33
N ARG A 170 19.26 8.97 11.48
CA ARG A 170 20.48 9.72 11.79
C ARG A 170 20.25 11.22 11.65
N THR A 171 20.52 11.97 12.70
CA THR A 171 20.48 13.45 12.67
C THR A 171 21.69 14.02 11.95
N GLN A 172 21.64 15.30 11.60
CA GLN A 172 22.78 16.00 10.98
C GLN A 172 24.03 16.01 11.88
N SER A 173 23.86 16.02 13.20
CA SER A 173 24.96 15.91 14.17
C SER A 173 25.53 14.50 14.30
N GLY A 174 24.94 13.51 13.61
CA GLY A 174 25.40 12.13 13.60
C GLY A 174 24.75 11.21 14.65
N GLN A 175 23.85 11.72 15.48
CA GLN A 175 23.11 10.92 16.48
C GLN A 175 22.24 9.87 15.77
N LEU A 176 22.36 8.61 16.18
CA LEU A 176 21.65 7.47 15.59
C LEU A 176 20.56 6.98 16.56
N LYS A 177 19.33 6.88 16.07
CA LYS A 177 18.22 6.19 16.72
C LYS A 177 17.79 4.98 15.87
N LYS A 178 17.36 3.90 16.53
CA LYS A 178 16.92 2.66 15.88
C LYS A 178 15.53 2.27 16.35
N TYR A 179 14.70 1.78 15.43
CA TYR A 179 13.33 1.35 15.69
C TYR A 179 13.04 0.02 15.00
N THR A 180 12.14 -0.75 15.60
CA THR A 180 11.54 -1.94 15.00
C THR A 180 10.05 -1.67 14.86
N ILE A 181 9.57 -1.62 13.63
CA ILE A 181 8.20 -1.19 13.29
C ILE A 181 7.44 -2.39 12.72
N GLY A 182 6.16 -2.51 13.05
CA GLY A 182 5.28 -3.59 12.62
C GLY A 182 5.23 -4.77 13.59
N ALA A 183 4.42 -5.77 13.23
CA ALA A 183 4.12 -6.92 14.07
C ALA A 183 4.69 -8.22 13.45
N PRO A 184 5.94 -8.61 13.77
CA PRO A 184 6.58 -9.79 13.15
C PRO A 184 5.86 -11.12 13.46
N GLN A 185 5.06 -11.13 14.53
CA GLN A 185 4.30 -12.30 14.96
C GLN A 185 2.94 -12.44 14.27
N LEU A 186 2.44 -11.39 13.61
CA LEU A 186 1.14 -11.40 12.97
C LEU A 186 1.24 -12.01 11.56
N ARG A 187 1.03 -13.31 11.47
CA ARG A 187 0.93 -14.04 10.19
C ARG A 187 -0.39 -13.72 9.49
N ARG A 188 -0.33 -13.03 8.35
CA ARG A 188 -1.50 -12.71 7.53
C ARG A 188 -1.70 -13.78 6.46
N PRO A 189 -2.84 -14.48 6.44
CA PRO A 189 -3.11 -15.50 5.43
C PRO A 189 -3.38 -14.87 4.07
N GLY A 190 -2.95 -15.56 3.01
CA GLY A 190 -3.15 -15.15 1.63
C GLY A 190 -2.29 -13.97 1.17
N ILE A 191 -1.34 -13.49 1.97
CA ILE A 191 -0.41 -12.43 1.56
C ILE A 191 0.92 -13.07 1.14
N ALA A 192 1.33 -12.86 -0.11
CA ALA A 192 2.54 -13.43 -0.68
C ALA A 192 3.78 -12.58 -0.41
N THR A 193 3.70 -11.26 -0.57
CA THR A 193 4.85 -10.35 -0.40
C THR A 193 4.42 -9.00 0.17
N TYR A 194 5.38 -8.30 0.78
CA TYR A 194 5.25 -6.92 1.27
C TYR A 194 6.34 -6.03 0.70
N ASN A 195 5.98 -4.83 0.25
CA ASN A 195 6.93 -3.89 -0.34
C ASN A 195 6.72 -2.47 0.22
N ILE A 196 7.79 -1.72 0.47
CA ILE A 196 7.65 -0.31 0.84
C ILE A 196 7.37 0.49 -0.42
N LYS A 197 6.17 1.05 -0.56
CA LYS A 197 5.82 1.87 -1.73
C LYS A 197 6.03 3.35 -1.51
N ARG A 198 5.74 3.85 -0.31
CA ARG A 198 5.99 5.24 0.06
C ARG A 198 6.45 5.31 1.50
N VAL A 199 7.26 6.32 1.79
CA VAL A 199 7.52 6.75 3.17
C VAL A 199 7.12 8.20 3.29
N LEU A 200 6.26 8.50 4.25
CA LEU A 200 5.78 9.84 4.55
C LEU A 200 6.30 10.26 5.92
N ILE A 201 6.56 11.54 6.10
CA ILE A 201 6.71 12.14 7.41
C ILE A 201 5.48 13.02 7.69
N ASP A 202 4.99 12.98 8.92
CA ASP A 202 3.84 13.78 9.30
C ASP A 202 4.20 15.29 9.26
N PRO A 203 3.19 16.17 9.22
CA PRO A 203 3.41 17.62 9.14
C PRO A 203 4.25 18.22 10.29
N SER A 204 4.26 17.58 11.47
CA SER A 204 5.10 18.02 12.60
C SER A 204 6.55 17.54 12.54
N GLY A 205 6.86 16.55 11.71
CA GLY A 205 8.20 15.95 11.62
C GLY A 205 8.52 14.95 12.74
N GLU A 206 7.51 14.55 13.53
CA GLU A 206 7.65 13.68 14.70
C GLU A 206 7.27 12.23 14.44
N SER A 207 6.57 11.94 13.34
CA SER A 207 6.12 10.58 13.00
C SER A 207 6.43 10.25 11.55
N ILE A 208 6.82 9.00 11.33
CA ILE A 208 7.08 8.42 10.01
C ILE A 208 6.06 7.33 9.71
N ILE A 209 5.62 7.28 8.46
CA ILE A 209 4.59 6.37 7.96
C ILE A 209 5.18 5.60 6.79
N PHE A 210 5.15 4.28 6.87
CA PHE A 210 5.48 3.42 5.75
C PHE A 210 4.19 2.95 5.10
N VAL A 211 3.98 3.31 3.83
CA VAL A 211 2.90 2.75 3.01
C VAL A 211 3.40 1.45 2.42
N ILE A 212 2.80 0.34 2.85
CA ILE A 212 3.20 -1.01 2.49
C ILE A 212 2.21 -1.56 1.48
N GLU A 213 2.73 -1.96 0.32
CA GLU A 213 2.00 -2.77 -0.64
C GLU A 213 1.98 -4.23 -0.19
N MET A 214 0.81 -4.84 -0.26
CA MET A 214 0.57 -6.25 -0.02
C MET A 214 0.14 -6.91 -1.32
N LYS A 215 0.89 -7.92 -1.78
CA LYS A 215 0.44 -8.79 -2.88
C LYS A 215 -0.39 -9.93 -2.29
N ARG A 216 -1.71 -9.83 -2.39
CA ARG A 216 -2.66 -10.84 -1.89
C ARG A 216 -2.94 -11.87 -2.99
N VAL A 217 -2.92 -13.15 -2.66
CA VAL A 217 -3.30 -14.23 -3.57
C VAL A 217 -4.79 -14.13 -3.92
N ALA A 218 -5.09 -14.10 -5.21
CA ALA A 218 -6.43 -14.09 -5.78
C ALA A 218 -6.65 -15.32 -6.68
N GLU A 219 -7.87 -15.53 -7.18
CA GLU A 219 -8.17 -16.67 -8.06
C GLU A 219 -7.34 -16.67 -9.35
N ASN A 220 -7.16 -15.49 -9.94
CA ASN A 220 -6.46 -15.30 -11.23
C ASN A 220 -5.21 -14.42 -11.08
N GLY A 221 -4.47 -14.58 -9.98
CA GLY A 221 -3.18 -13.93 -9.80
C GLY A 221 -3.02 -13.28 -8.43
N PHE A 222 -2.73 -11.99 -8.42
CA PHE A 222 -2.58 -11.20 -7.19
C PHE A 222 -3.45 -9.96 -7.22
N ASP A 223 -4.05 -9.64 -6.07
CA ASP A 223 -4.66 -8.35 -5.81
C ASP A 223 -3.68 -7.51 -4.99
N ILE A 224 -3.49 -6.26 -5.39
CA ILE A 224 -2.66 -5.32 -4.65
C ILE A 224 -3.53 -4.57 -3.66
N ARG A 225 -3.09 -4.54 -2.40
CA ARG A 225 -3.70 -3.75 -1.33
C ARG A 225 -2.62 -2.97 -0.59
N TYR A 226 -3.01 -1.89 0.06
CA TYR A 226 -2.12 -1.10 0.90
C TYR A 226 -2.49 -1.19 2.37
N MET A 227 -1.47 -1.13 3.20
CA MET A 227 -1.58 -0.86 4.63
C MET A 227 -0.52 0.16 5.02
N VAL A 228 -0.56 0.61 6.27
CA VAL A 228 0.47 1.51 6.80
C VAL A 228 1.05 0.96 8.09
N GLU A 229 2.31 1.29 8.32
CA GLU A 229 3.00 1.10 9.59
C GLU A 229 3.53 2.46 10.05
N ALA A 230 3.19 2.86 11.28
CA ALA A 230 3.50 4.15 11.86
C ALA A 230 4.55 4.04 12.97
N GLN A 231 5.42 5.05 13.08
CA GLN A 231 6.41 5.14 14.15
C GLN A 231 6.67 6.61 14.52
N ARG A 232 6.62 6.93 15.81
CA ARG A 232 7.08 8.22 16.35
C ARG A 232 8.61 8.23 16.55
N LEU A 233 9.29 9.32 16.19
CA LEU A 233 10.76 9.46 16.13
C LEU A 233 11.39 10.08 17.39
#